data_AF-A0A2V6E974-F1
#
_entry.id   AF-A0A2V6E974-F1
#
_cell.length_a   1.000
_cell.length_b   1.000
_cell.length_c   1.000
_cell.angle_alpha   90.00
_cell.angle_beta   90.00
_cell.angle_gamma   90.00
#
_symmetry.space_group_name_H-M   'P 1'
#
loop_
_entity.id
_entity.type
_entity.pdbx_description
1 polymer ?
#
loop_
_entity_poly.entity_id
_entity_poly.type
_entity_poly.pdbx_seq_one_letter_code
_entity_poly.pdbx_strand_id
1 'polypeptide(L)' 'MKGSRLRLVLYSPNSIFWQKNYNSGGVVADETAKDARAAHVKVYHDAQHASAIELPLRESPASHP' A
#
# COMPACT_ATOMS: atom_id res chain seq x y z
N MET A 1 19.16 -2.77 14.36
CA MET A 1 19.77 -4.07 14.02
C MET A 1 20.67 -3.86 12.80
N LYS A 2 21.98 -4.03 12.97
CA LYS A 2 22.91 -3.90 11.84
C LYS A 2 22.56 -4.98 10.81
N GLY A 3 22.31 -4.58 9.57
CA GLY A 3 21.96 -5.48 8.46
C GLY A 3 20.46 -5.65 8.16
N SER A 4 19.55 -5.09 8.97
CA SER A 4 18.12 -5.10 8.63
C SER A 4 17.79 -4.13 7.49
N ARG A 5 16.76 -4.45 6.70
CA ARG A 5 16.24 -3.60 5.61
C ARG A 5 14.77 -3.31 5.85
N LEU A 6 14.36 -2.08 5.54
CA LEU A 6 12.94 -1.75 5.41
C LEU A 6 12.45 -2.22 4.04
N ARG A 7 11.28 -2.86 4.00
CA ARG A 7 10.63 -3.29 2.76
C ARG A 7 9.20 -2.80 2.73
N LEU A 8 8.86 -1.99 1.73
CA LEU A 8 7.48 -1.60 1.41
C LEU A 8 6.91 -2.59 0.38
N VAL A 9 5.72 -3.14 0.66
CA VAL A 9 5.00 -4.04 -0.24
C VAL A 9 3.63 -3.45 -0.52
N LEU A 10 3.31 -3.27 -1.79
CA LEU A 10 2.01 -2.84 -2.27
C LEU A 10 1.29 -4.05 -2.87
N TYR A 11 0.06 -4.31 -2.45
CA TYR A 11 -0.75 -5.42 -2.97
C TYR A 11 -2.24 -5.10 -2.83
N SER A 12 -3.07 -5.75 -3.64
CA SER A 12 -4.53 -5.72 -3.49
C SER A 12 -4.94 -6.72 -2.41
N PRO A 13 -5.54 -6.28 -1.29
CA PRO A 13 -5.87 -7.18 -0.20
C PRO A 13 -6.76 -8.35 -0.61
N ASN A 14 -6.44 -9.53 -0.12
CA ASN A 14 -7.27 -10.72 -0.20
C ASN A 14 -7.34 -11.36 1.18
N SER A 15 -8.32 -10.94 1.97
CA SER A 15 -8.41 -11.26 3.39
C SER A 15 -9.87 -11.44 3.80
N ILE A 16 -10.11 -12.28 4.81
CA ILE A 16 -11.42 -12.42 5.44
C ILE A 16 -11.73 -11.26 6.41
N PHE A 17 -10.73 -10.46 6.79
CA PHE A 17 -10.89 -9.35 7.74
C PHE A 17 -11.35 -8.03 7.07
N TRP A 18 -11.33 -7.97 5.74
CA TRP A 18 -11.71 -6.78 4.98
C TRP A 18 -12.72 -7.16 3.90
N GLN A 19 -13.66 -6.26 3.60
CA GLN A 19 -14.55 -6.46 2.46
C GLN A 19 -13.75 -6.48 1.15
N LYS A 20 -14.14 -7.37 0.24
CA LYS A 20 -13.50 -7.52 -1.06
C LYS A 20 -13.98 -6.40 -1.99
N ASN A 21 -13.06 -5.57 -2.48
CA ASN A 21 -13.36 -4.69 -3.60
C ASN A 21 -13.36 -5.53 -4.89
N TYR A 22 -14.54 -5.70 -5.52
CA TYR A 22 -14.67 -6.46 -6.77
C TYR A 22 -14.39 -5.61 -8.02
N ASN A 23 -14.02 -4.34 -7.85
CA ASN A 23 -13.62 -3.39 -8.89
C ASN A 23 -14.72 -3.15 -9.95
N SER A 24 -15.99 -3.34 -9.58
CA SER A 24 -17.11 -3.10 -10.49
C SER A 24 -17.57 -1.63 -10.47
N GLY A 25 -17.29 -0.92 -9.37
CA GLY A 25 -17.73 0.45 -9.10
C GLY A 25 -19.07 0.52 -8.34
N GLY A 26 -19.61 -0.61 -7.90
CA GLY A 26 -20.83 -0.70 -7.11
C GLY A 26 -20.60 -0.50 -5.62
N VAL A 27 -21.66 -0.72 -4.84
CA VAL A 27 -21.60 -0.73 -3.38
C VAL A 27 -20.88 -2.00 -2.93
N VAL A 28 -19.65 -1.85 -2.43
CA VAL A 28 -18.75 -2.98 -2.05
C VAL A 28 -19.45 -4.04 -1.17
N ALA A 29 -20.33 -3.63 -0.27
CA ALA A 29 -21.04 -4.54 0.63
C ALA A 29 -22.07 -5.45 -0.08
N ASP A 30 -22.60 -5.02 -1.23
CA ASP A 30 -23.62 -5.74 -2.00
C ASP A 30 -23.01 -6.54 -3.17
N GLU A 31 -21.74 -6.28 -3.51
CA GLU A 31 -21.04 -6.95 -4.60
C GLU A 31 -20.72 -8.42 -4.28
N THR A 32 -20.72 -9.24 -5.32
CA THR A 32 -20.38 -10.65 -5.27
C THR A 32 -19.27 -10.98 -6.26
N ALA A 33 -18.80 -12.24 -6.26
CA ALA A 33 -17.85 -12.72 -7.24
C ALA A 33 -18.32 -12.58 -8.71
N LYS A 34 -19.64 -12.44 -8.95
CA LYS A 34 -20.20 -12.23 -10.30
C LYS A 34 -19.91 -10.85 -10.86
N ASP A 35 -19.72 -9.87 -9.97
CA ASP A 35 -19.49 -8.47 -10.31
C ASP A 35 -17.99 -8.19 -10.53
N ALA A 36 -17.14 -9.18 -10.25
CA ALA A 36 -15.69 -9.06 -10.27
C ALA A 36 -15.15 -8.64 -11.64
N ARG A 37 -14.34 -7.58 -11.63
CA ARG A 37 -13.56 -7.13 -12.79
C ARG A 37 -12.07 -7.17 -12.47
N ALA A 38 -11.28 -7.59 -13.46
CA ALA A 38 -9.83 -7.53 -13.36
C ALA A 38 -9.37 -6.07 -13.37
N ALA A 39 -8.78 -5.62 -12.26
CA ALA A 39 -8.17 -4.31 -12.17
C ALA A 39 -6.69 -4.37 -12.56
N HIS A 40 -6.26 -3.47 -13.44
CA HIS A 40 -4.86 -3.27 -13.78
C HIS A 40 -4.33 -2.07 -13.00
N VAL A 41 -3.69 -2.34 -11.86
CA VAL A 41 -3.14 -1.29 -10.98
C VAL A 41 -1.75 -0.90 -11.45
N LYS A 42 -1.51 0.41 -11.61
CA LYS A 42 -0.19 0.98 -11.91
C LYS A 42 0.23 1.93 -10.79
N VAL A 43 1.44 1.74 -10.28
CA VAL A 43 2.04 2.62 -9.27
C VAL A 43 3.01 3.55 -9.98
N TYR A 44 2.77 4.85 -9.90
CA TYR A 44 3.66 5.87 -10.44
C TYR A 44 4.66 6.28 -9.36
N HIS A 45 5.94 6.13 -9.63
CA HIS A 45 7.03 6.60 -8.77
C HIS A 45 8.16 7.09 -9.67
N ASP A 46 8.13 8.38 -9.97
CA ASP A 46 9.11 9.06 -10.82
C ASP A 46 9.31 10.51 -10.32
N ALA A 47 10.14 11.28 -11.04
CA ALA A 47 10.46 12.66 -10.66
C ALA A 47 9.24 13.61 -10.64
N GLN A 48 8.18 13.29 -11.39
CA GLN A 48 6.93 14.07 -11.43
C GLN A 48 5.87 13.50 -10.46
N HIS A 49 5.98 12.21 -10.10
CA HIS A 49 5.04 11.49 -9.24
C HIS A 49 5.79 10.87 -8.04
N ALA A 50 6.11 11.68 -7.03
CA ALA A 50 6.91 11.27 -5.89
C ALA A 50 6.12 10.45 -4.84
N SER A 51 5.62 9.27 -5.21
CA SER A 51 5.01 8.34 -4.25
C SER A 51 6.03 7.93 -3.19
N ALA A 52 5.74 8.11 -1.90
CA ALA A 52 6.67 7.84 -0.81
C ALA A 52 5.99 7.19 0.40
N ILE A 53 6.80 6.57 1.28
CA ILE A 53 6.38 6.20 2.63
C ILE A 53 6.96 7.20 3.62
N GLU A 54 6.08 7.88 4.36
CA GLU A 54 6.49 8.73 5.47
C GLU A 54 6.73 7.88 6.71
N LEU A 55 7.93 7.99 7.28
CA LEU A 55 8.33 7.23 8.46
C LEU A 55 8.63 8.19 9.60
N PRO A 56 8.06 7.98 10.80
CA PRO A 56 8.40 8.77 11.97
C PRO A 56 9.76 8.31 12.51
N LEU A 57 10.84 8.83 11.92
CA LEU A 57 12.19 8.56 12.38
C LEU A 57 12.49 9.41 13.63
N ARG A 58 13.10 8.79 14.62
CA ARG A 58 13.67 9.54 15.75
C ARG A 58 14.90 10.30 15.26
N GLU A 59 15.09 11.52 15.75
CA GLU A 59 16.36 12.22 15.59
C GLU A 59 17.48 11.37 16.20
N SER A 60 18.61 11.25 15.49
CA SER A 60 19.82 10.72 16.12
C SER A 60 20.30 11.74 17.13
N PRO A 61 20.68 11.33 18.35
CA PRO A 61 21.43 12.21 19.23
C PRO A 61 22.68 12.65 18.48
N ALA A 62 22.90 13.97 18.36
CA ALA A 62 24.13 14.51 17.81
C ALA A 62 25.31 13.82 18.52
N SER A 63 26.32 13.40 17.75
CA SER A 63 27.60 13.00 18.35
C SER A 63 28.11 14.21 19.13
N HIS A 64 27.98 14.20 20.45
CA HIS A 64 28.65 15.17 21.29
C HIS A 64 30.16 15.10 20.97
N PRO A 65 30.83 16.26 20.75
CA PRO A 65 32.27 16.29 20.56
C PRO A 65 33.01 15.73 21.78
#